data_AF-A0A651E821-F1
#
_entry.id   AF-A0A651E821-F1
#
_cell.length_a   1.000
_cell.length_b   1.000
_cell.length_c   1.000
_cell.angle_alpha   90.00
_cell.angle_beta   90.00
_cell.angle_gamma   90.00
#
_symmetry.space_group_name_H-M   'P 1'
#
loop_
_entity.id
_entity.type
_entity.pdbx_description
1 polymer ?
#
loop_
_entity_poly.entity_id
_entity_poly.type
_entity_poly.pdbx_seq_one_letter_code
_entity_poly.pdbx_strand_id
1 'polypeptide(L)'
;MRDDDHTRSLRVRIQRFSGMGTHFHVSLKPDPVVPDVPAERTMKFRKRETAVRWVNDAFERDYARAGYELVWDEGEQQQWFYGEGD
;
A
#
# COMPACT_ATOMS: atom_id res chain seq x y z
N MET A 1 15.30 -29.44 3.64
CA MET A 1 14.88 -28.13 4.17
C MET A 1 15.50 -27.04 3.31
N ARG A 2 14.73 -26.48 2.38
CA ARG A 2 14.92 -25.14 1.83
C ARG A 2 13.50 -24.63 1.56
N ASP A 3 12.94 -24.08 2.62
CA ASP A 3 11.70 -23.33 2.64
C ASP A 3 12.03 -21.98 1.99
N ASP A 4 12.04 -21.96 0.67
CA ASP A 4 12.18 -20.74 -0.12
C ASP A 4 10.77 -20.41 -0.60
N ASP A 5 9.89 -20.20 0.38
CA ASP A 5 8.53 -19.69 0.16
C ASP A 5 8.69 -18.22 -0.26
N HIS A 6 9.09 -18.01 -1.52
CA HIS A 6 9.05 -16.71 -2.18
C HIS A 6 7.58 -16.38 -2.47
N THR A 7 6.76 -16.29 -1.42
CA THR A 7 5.38 -15.84 -1.54
C THR A 7 5.41 -14.40 -2.02
N ARG A 8 4.94 -14.22 -3.26
CA ARG A 8 4.80 -12.90 -3.85
C ARG A 8 3.78 -12.15 -3.02
N SER A 9 4.21 -11.09 -2.36
CA SER A 9 3.38 -10.34 -1.42
C SER A 9 3.24 -8.90 -1.90
N LEU A 10 2.02 -8.42 -2.00
CA LEU A 10 1.72 -7.02 -2.23
C LEU A 10 1.47 -6.36 -0.87
N ARG A 11 2.46 -5.63 -0.36
CA ARG A 11 2.32 -4.90 0.89
C ARG A 11 1.52 -3.62 0.64
N VAL A 12 0.43 -3.46 1.38
CA VAL A 12 -0.47 -2.32 1.27
C VAL A 12 -0.40 -1.49 2.54
N ARG A 13 -0.03 -0.23 2.42
CA ARG A 13 0.00 0.71 3.55
C ARG A 13 -1.02 1.81 3.35
N ILE A 14 -1.91 2.02 4.32
CA ILE A 14 -2.85 3.16 4.34
C ILE A 14 -2.54 4.05 5.53
N GLN A 15 -2.05 5.27 5.27
CA GLN A 15 -1.72 6.25 6.29
C GLN A 15 -2.73 7.41 6.29
N ARG A 16 -3.26 7.75 7.47
CA ARG A 16 -4.14 8.91 7.64
C ARG A 16 -3.30 10.15 7.94
N PHE A 17 -3.50 11.20 7.15
CA PHE A 17 -2.91 12.52 7.36
C PHE A 17 -4.00 13.49 7.81
N SER A 18 -3.72 14.21 8.90
CA SER A 18 -4.62 15.21 9.47
C SER A 18 -3.79 16.45 9.84
N GLY A 19 -3.69 17.40 8.91
CA GLY A 19 -2.96 18.67 9.09
C GLY A 19 -3.57 19.80 8.26
N MET A 20 -3.74 19.59 6.94
CA MET A 20 -4.45 20.49 6.02
C MET A 20 -5.70 19.80 5.42
N GLY A 21 -6.53 19.24 6.30
CA GLY A 21 -7.67 18.39 5.93
C GLY A 21 -7.37 16.89 5.99
N THR A 22 -8.40 16.09 6.30
CA THR A 22 -8.25 14.62 6.43
C THR A 22 -8.10 13.97 5.05
N HIS A 23 -6.99 13.29 4.84
CA HIS A 23 -6.77 12.47 3.66
C HIS A 23 -5.95 11.22 4.00
N PHE A 24 -6.00 10.24 3.11
CA PHE A 24 -5.37 8.93 3.25
C PHE A 24 -4.36 8.76 2.13
N HIS A 25 -3.11 8.47 2.46
CA HIS A 25 -2.11 8.04 1.49
C HIS A 25 -2.09 6.53 1.47
N VAL A 26 -2.18 5.96 0.28
CA VAL A 26 -2.13 4.53 0.06
C VAL A 26 -0.86 4.24 -0.72
N SER A 27 -0.08 3.27 -0.26
CA SER A 27 1.10 2.78 -0.97
C SER A 27 0.97 1.27 -1.19
N LEU A 28 1.19 0.85 -2.43
CA LEU A 28 1.26 -0.54 -2.85
C LEU A 28 2.70 -0.87 -3.19
N LYS A 29 3.28 -1.85 -2.50
CA LYS A 29 4.66 -2.28 -2.70
C LYS A 29 4.73 -3.79 -2.95
N PRO A 30 4.93 -4.22 -4.20
CA PRO A 30 5.13 -5.63 -4.50
C PRO A 30 6.51 -6.10 -4.04
N ASP A 31 6.56 -7.31 -3.51
CA ASP A 31 7.77 -7.97 -3.01
C ASP A 31 7.69 -9.46 -3.38
N PRO A 32 8.55 -9.98 -4.29
CA PRO A 32 9.55 -9.25 -5.08
C PRO A 32 8.90 -8.35 -6.15
N VAL A 33 9.66 -7.40 -6.72
CA VAL A 33 9.23 -6.64 -7.90
C VAL A 33 9.51 -7.48 -9.16
N VAL A 34 8.49 -7.74 -9.98
CA VAL A 34 8.63 -8.45 -11.26
C VAL A 34 8.31 -7.53 -12.44
N PRO A 35 8.89 -7.73 -13.63
CA PRO A 35 8.70 -6.83 -14.77
C PRO A 35 7.27 -6.79 -15.33
N ASP A 36 6.47 -7.82 -15.05
CA ASP A 36 5.09 -7.96 -15.56
C ASP A 36 4.04 -7.24 -14.70
N VAL A 37 4.42 -6.77 -13.50
CA VAL A 37 3.54 -6.03 -12.60
C VAL A 37 4.03 -4.60 -12.42
N PRO A 38 3.13 -3.63 -12.19
CA PRO A 38 3.53 -2.31 -11.75
C PRO A 38 4.31 -2.41 -10.44
N ALA A 39 5.42 -1.68 -10.34
CA ALA A 39 6.27 -1.61 -9.16
C ALA A 39 5.55 -0.93 -7.99
N GLU A 40 6.08 0.17 -7.46
CA GLU A 40 5.42 0.90 -6.37
C GLU A 40 4.35 1.87 -6.91
N ARG A 41 3.18 1.87 -6.28
CA ARG A 41 2.11 2.84 -6.58
C ARG A 41 1.69 3.56 -5.30
N THR A 42 1.70 4.88 -5.33
CA THR A 42 1.19 5.70 -4.23
C THR A 42 0.06 6.61 -4.71
N MET A 43 -1.03 6.68 -3.95
CA MET A 43 -2.20 7.50 -4.29
C MET A 43 -2.84 8.12 -3.05
N LYS A 44 -3.41 9.32 -3.20
CA LYS A 44 -4.08 10.08 -2.14
C LYS A 44 -5.60 10.03 -2.31
N PHE A 45 -6.29 9.71 -1.23
CA PHE A 45 -7.76 9.66 -1.15
C PHE A 45 -8.28 10.56 -0.04
N ARG A 46 -9.50 11.09 -0.19
CA ARG A 46 -10.16 11.84 0.89
C ARG A 46 -10.87 10.94 1.91
N LYS A 47 -11.21 9.70 1.52
CA LYS A 47 -11.93 8.73 2.35
C LYS A 47 -11.20 7.39 2.37
N ARG A 48 -11.15 6.73 3.55
CA ARG A 48 -10.57 5.39 3.71
C ARG A 48 -11.27 4.35 2.84
N GLU A 49 -12.58 4.41 2.73
CA GLU A 49 -13.35 3.47 1.91
C GLU A 49 -12.94 3.54 0.44
N THR A 50 -12.75 4.74 -0.11
CA THR A 50 -12.28 4.91 -1.49
C THR A 50 -10.86 4.38 -1.67
N ALA A 51 -9.99 4.60 -0.68
CA ALA A 51 -8.65 4.03 -0.65
C ALA A 51 -8.67 2.50 -0.71
N VAL A 52 -9.46 1.85 0.16
CA VAL A 52 -9.60 0.39 0.19
C VAL A 52 -10.16 -0.16 -1.11
N ARG A 53 -11.18 0.48 -1.69
CA ARG A 53 -11.74 0.07 -2.98
C ARG A 53 -10.71 0.15 -4.11
N TRP A 54 -9.90 1.21 -4.14
CA TRP A 54 -8.83 1.34 -5.11
C TRP A 54 -7.73 0.29 -4.94
N VAL A 55 -7.36 -0.05 -3.70
CA VAL A 55 -6.41 -1.14 -3.43
C VAL A 55 -6.90 -2.46 -4.01
N ASN A 56 -8.15 -2.84 -3.74
CA ASN A 56 -8.72 -4.09 -4.22
C ASN A 56 -8.78 -4.12 -5.75
N ASP A 57 -9.22 -3.02 -6.39
CA ASP A 57 -9.24 -2.90 -7.85
C ASP A 57 -7.85 -3.06 -8.46
N ALA A 58 -6.85 -2.35 -7.92
CA ALA A 58 -5.46 -2.47 -8.39
C ALA A 58 -4.92 -3.88 -8.19
N PHE A 59 -5.20 -4.50 -7.04
CA PHE A 59 -4.80 -5.87 -6.72
C PHE A 59 -5.38 -6.86 -7.72
N GLU A 60 -6.71 -6.89 -7.89
CA GLU A 60 -7.38 -7.84 -8.78
C GLU A 60 -6.95 -7.66 -10.24
N ARG A 61 -6.70 -6.43 -10.67
CA ARG A 61 -6.33 -6.11 -12.05
C ARG A 61 -4.91 -6.53 -12.40
N ASP A 62 -3.95 -6.18 -11.56
CA ASP A 62 -2.52 -6.23 -11.91
C ASP A 62 -1.75 -7.29 -11.10
N TYR A 63 -2.10 -7.52 -9.84
CA TYR A 63 -1.27 -8.30 -8.90
C TYR A 63 -1.81 -9.72 -8.63
N ALA A 64 -3.13 -9.90 -8.54
CA ALA A 64 -3.78 -11.19 -8.33
C ALA A 64 -3.47 -12.16 -9.48
N ARG A 65 -3.46 -11.65 -10.72
CA ARG A 65 -3.07 -12.42 -11.93
C ARG A 65 -1.63 -12.89 -11.88
N ALA A 66 -0.75 -12.13 -11.25
CA ALA A 66 0.66 -12.46 -11.09
C ALA A 66 0.95 -13.33 -9.85
N GLY A 67 -0.10 -13.79 -9.16
CA GLY A 67 0.01 -14.67 -7.99
C GLY A 67 0.51 -13.96 -6.74
N TYR A 68 0.32 -12.64 -6.63
CA TYR A 68 0.60 -11.92 -5.39
C TYR A 68 -0.51 -12.15 -4.37
N GLU A 69 -0.14 -12.19 -3.11
CA GLU A 69 -1.04 -12.16 -1.98
C GLU A 69 -1.11 -10.74 -1.40
N LEU A 70 -2.32 -10.31 -1.04
CA LEU A 70 -2.53 -8.98 -0.51
C LEU A 70 -2.22 -8.95 1.00
N VAL A 71 -1.20 -8.19 1.38
CA VAL A 71 -0.76 -8.06 2.78
C VAL A 71 -1.02 -6.64 3.26
N TRP A 72 -1.99 -6.48 4.16
CA TRP A 72 -2.27 -5.18 4.78
C TRP A 72 -1.25 -4.86 5.86
N ASP A 73 -0.39 -3.88 5.57
CA ASP A 73 0.48 -3.23 6.55
C ASP A 73 -0.34 -2.13 7.24
N GLU A 74 -1.21 -2.54 8.17
CA GLU A 74 -1.92 -1.61 9.08
C GLU A 74 -0.98 -1.15 10.20
N GLY A 75 0.22 -0.72 9.84
CA GLY A 75 1.10 -0.01 10.75
C GLY A 75 0.42 1.28 11.19
N GLU A 76 -0.16 1.28 12.38
CA GLU A 76 -0.52 2.47 13.15
C GLU A 76 0.74 3.32 13.38
N GLN A 77 1.25 4.00 12.35
CA GLN A 77 2.10 5.15 12.58
C GLN A 77 1.19 6.30 12.99
N GLN A 78 0.86 6.29 14.28
CA GLN A 78 0.62 7.49 15.04
C GLN A 78 1.78 8.46 14.80
N GLN A 79 1.41 9.70 14.51
CA GLN A 79 2.26 10.89 14.64
C GLN A 79 3.44 11.03 13.66
N TRP A 80 3.20 11.76 12.58
CA TRP A 80 4.23 12.63 12.03
C TRP A 80 3.87 14.04 12.49
N PHE A 81 4.56 14.50 13.54
CA PHE A 81 4.67 15.92 13.85
C PHE A 81 5.17 16.61 12.57
N TYR A 82 4.54 17.73 12.19
CA TYR A 82 5.24 18.70 11.37
C TYR A 82 6.49 19.09 12.17
N GLY A 83 7.67 18.69 11.68
CA GLY A 83 8.87 19.45 11.98
C GLY A 83 8.64 20.82 11.37
N GLU A 84 8.08 21.72 12.17
CA GLU A 84 8.26 23.15 11.99
C GLU A 84 9.78 23.37 12.09
N GLY A 85 10.44 23.33 10.94
CA GLY A 85 11.82 23.74 10.79
C GLY A 85 11.82 25.25 10.70
N ASP A 86 12.27 25.86 11.80
CA ASP A 86 12.63 27.27 11.98
C ASP A 86 13.31 27.90 10.76
#